data_AF-A0A4Y2NPP2-F1
#
_entry.id   AF-A0A4Y2NPP2-F1
#
_cell.length_a   1.000
_cell.length_b   1.000
_cell.length_c   1.000
_cell.angle_alpha   90.00
_cell.angle_beta   90.00
_cell.angle_gamma   90.00
#
_symmetry.space_group_name_H-M   'P 1'
#
loop_
_entity.id
_entity.type
_entity.pdbx_description
1 polymer ?
#
loop_
_entity_poly.entity_id
_entity_poly.type
_entity_poly.pdbx_seq_one_letter_code
_entity_poly.pdbx_strand_id
1 'polypeptide(L)'
;MKAKTLREIRKFVGRAYSSIQRVISNYNSSKSVLSKLRNGRQPKLFKSVHLNLEITASRIANDVRERSQKTLYEDTIRKILKKADYNGRVARRKLQISHINN
;
A
#
# COMPACT_ATOMS: atom_id res chain seq x y z
N MET A 1 22.06 32.57 18.79
CA MET A 1 20.60 32.34 18.86
C MET A 1 20.26 31.66 20.17
N LYS A 2 19.25 32.14 20.91
CA LYS A 2 18.85 31.56 22.21
C LYS A 2 17.76 30.50 21.99
N ALA A 3 17.94 29.29 22.52
CA ALA A 3 16.94 28.25 22.43
C ALA A 3 15.73 28.61 23.30
N LYS A 4 14.52 28.50 22.74
CA LYS A 4 13.27 28.72 23.48
C LYS A 4 12.90 27.46 24.27
N THR A 5 12.36 27.65 25.46
CA THR A 5 11.83 26.56 26.28
C THR A 5 10.48 26.06 25.72
N LEU A 6 10.09 24.83 26.07
CA LEU A 6 8.79 24.26 25.65
C LEU A 6 7.59 25.09 26.11
N ARG A 7 7.69 25.77 27.27
CA ARG A 7 6.64 26.65 27.79
C ARG A 7 6.48 27.91 26.95
N GLU A 8 7.59 28.52 26.51
CA GLU A 8 7.55 29.68 25.63
C GLU A 8 7.02 29.32 24.25
N ILE A 9 7.45 28.17 23.71
CA ILE A 9 6.92 27.63 22.44
C ILE A 9 5.41 27.40 22.57
N ARG A 10 4.95 26.86 23.71
CA ARG A 10 3.52 26.69 23.97
C ARG A 10 2.75 28.01 23.96
N LYS A 11 3.25 29.04 24.64
CA LYS A 11 2.61 30.37 24.64
C LYS A 11 2.54 30.96 23.23
N PHE A 12 3.57 30.75 22.42
CA PHE A 12 3.63 31.25 21.05
C PHE A 12 2.72 30.49 20.08
N VAL A 13 2.69 29.16 20.16
CA VAL A 13 1.98 28.28 19.22
C VAL A 13 0.52 28.03 19.62
N GLY A 14 0.17 28.24 20.90
CA GLY A 14 -1.20 28.04 21.41
C GLY A 14 -1.66 26.59 21.42
N ARG A 15 -0.73 25.61 21.40
CA ARG A 15 -1.03 24.17 21.37
C ARG A 15 -0.73 23.50 22.71
N ALA A 16 -1.33 22.33 22.92
CA ALA A 16 -1.07 21.53 24.11
C ALA A 16 0.41 21.16 24.24
N TYR A 17 0.90 21.12 25.49
CA TYR A 17 2.30 20.80 25.78
C TYR A 17 2.73 19.44 25.20
N SER A 18 1.87 18.42 25.35
CA SER A 18 2.11 17.07 24.83
C SER A 18 2.23 17.03 23.30
N SER A 19 1.47 17.85 22.59
CA SER A 19 1.55 17.96 21.13
C SER A 19 2.90 18.53 20.70
N ILE A 20 3.37 19.59 21.37
CA ILE A 20 4.67 20.22 21.07
C ILE A 20 5.80 19.23 21.34
N GLN A 21 5.76 18.55 22.49
CA GLN A 21 6.74 17.53 22.84
C GLN A 21 6.76 16.39 21.81
N ARG A 22 5.58 15.93 21.35
CA ARG A 22 5.47 14.90 20.31
C ARG A 22 6.03 15.36 18.97
N VAL A 23 5.78 16.59 18.56
CA VAL A 23 6.32 17.16 17.31
C VAL A 23 7.84 17.24 17.38
N ILE A 24 8.40 17.73 18.49
CA ILE A 24 9.85 17.83 18.68
C ILE A 24 10.50 16.44 18.69
N SER A 25 9.89 15.48 19.40
CA SER A 25 10.36 14.08 19.40
C SER A 25 10.34 13.49 17.99
N ASN A 26 9.25 13.65 17.23
CA ASN A 26 9.15 13.20 15.85
C ASN A 26 10.21 13.84 14.95
N TYR A 27 10.44 15.15 15.10
CA TYR A 27 11.46 15.85 14.34
C TYR A 27 12.87 15.36 14.68
N ASN A 28 13.16 15.14 15.96
CA ASN A 28 14.47 14.64 16.38
C ASN A 28 14.77 13.26 15.78
N SER A 29 13.76 12.39 15.68
CA SER A 29 13.90 11.05 15.11
C SER A 29 13.88 11.01 13.58
N SER A 30 13.00 11.76 12.92
CA SER A 30 12.78 11.67 11.47
C SER A 30 13.40 12.80 10.66
N LYS A 31 13.88 13.86 11.33
CA LYS A 31 14.34 15.13 10.74
C LYS A 31 13.33 15.76 9.77
N SER A 32 12.05 15.43 9.93
CA SER A 32 10.96 15.91 9.10
C SER A 32 9.88 16.55 9.95
N VAL A 33 9.31 17.64 9.43
CA VAL A 33 8.16 18.34 10.03
C VAL A 33 6.84 17.81 9.46
N LEU A 34 6.90 17.02 8.37
CA LEU A 34 5.72 16.46 7.73
C LEU A 34 5.08 15.40 8.63
N SER A 35 3.74 15.43 8.69
CA SER A 35 2.99 14.39 9.38
C SER A 35 3.17 13.05 8.68
N LYS A 36 3.40 11.99 9.46
CA LYS A 36 3.37 10.62 8.92
C LYS A 36 1.99 10.32 8.33
N LEU A 37 1.99 9.71 7.14
CA LEU A 37 0.78 9.20 6.51
C LEU A 37 0.07 8.20 7.44
N ARG A 38 -1.23 8.39 7.65
CA ARG A 38 -2.06 7.45 8.41
C ARG A 38 -2.39 6.27 7.51
N ASN A 39 -1.53 5.25 7.52
CA ASN A 39 -1.80 4.01 6.80
C ASN A 39 -2.62 3.07 7.69
N GLY A 40 -3.80 2.68 7.21
CA GLY A 40 -4.56 1.58 7.81
C GLY A 40 -3.84 0.23 7.63
N ARG A 41 -4.37 -0.80 8.29
CA ARG A 41 -3.86 -2.18 8.19
C ARG A 41 -3.96 -2.68 6.74
N GLN A 42 -2.83 -3.05 6.14
CA GLN A 42 -2.82 -3.63 4.79
C GLN A 42 -3.30 -5.10 4.81
N PRO A 43 -4.07 -5.55 3.80
CA PRO A 43 -4.46 -6.95 3.67
C PRO A 43 -3.26 -7.85 3.26
N LYS A 44 -3.14 -9.03 3.88
CA LYS A 44 -2.01 -9.98 3.71
C LYS A 44 -2.07 -10.82 2.43
N LEU A 45 -2.38 -10.23 1.27
CA LEU A 45 -2.64 -10.98 0.02
C LEU A 45 -1.46 -11.06 -0.97
N PHE A 46 -0.34 -10.42 -0.68
CA PHE A 46 0.64 -10.09 -1.72
C PHE A 46 1.72 -11.13 -2.03
N LYS A 47 1.78 -12.29 -1.35
CA LYS A 47 2.92 -13.21 -1.56
C LYS A 47 2.79 -14.11 -2.80
N SER A 48 1.58 -14.41 -3.29
CA SER A 48 1.39 -15.39 -4.37
C SER A 48 1.20 -14.78 -5.77
N VAL A 49 0.88 -13.49 -5.87
CA VAL A 49 0.51 -12.85 -7.14
C VAL A 49 1.72 -12.56 -8.03
N HIS A 50 2.90 -12.31 -7.44
CA HIS A 50 4.12 -11.99 -8.20
C HIS A 50 4.58 -13.11 -9.15
N LEU A 51 4.13 -14.36 -8.97
CA LEU A 51 4.65 -15.51 -9.71
C LEU A 51 3.99 -15.72 -11.07
N ASN A 52 2.76 -15.23 -11.31
CA ASN A 52 2.03 -15.48 -12.55
C ASN A 52 1.09 -14.32 -12.92
N LEU A 53 1.50 -13.48 -13.87
CA LEU A 53 0.71 -12.34 -14.37
C LEU A 53 -0.56 -12.75 -15.16
N GLU A 54 -0.70 -14.02 -15.53
CA GLU A 54 -1.81 -14.52 -16.36
C GLU A 54 -3.03 -15.01 -15.56
N ILE A 55 -2.96 -14.99 -14.22
CA ILE A 55 -4.03 -15.55 -13.39
C ILE A 55 -5.17 -14.54 -13.25
N THR A 56 -6.38 -14.98 -13.64
CA THR A 56 -7.61 -14.18 -13.51
C THR A 56 -8.00 -14.02 -12.03
N ALA A 57 -8.63 -12.90 -11.68
CA ALA A 57 -9.08 -12.60 -10.31
C ALA A 57 -9.95 -13.71 -9.69
N SER A 58 -10.76 -14.41 -10.49
CA SER A 58 -11.57 -15.57 -10.09
C SER A 58 -10.72 -16.74 -9.58
N ARG A 59 -9.64 -17.05 -10.30
CA ARG A 59 -8.70 -18.12 -9.93
C ARG A 59 -7.93 -17.79 -8.64
N ILE A 60 -7.54 -16.52 -8.47
CA ILE A 60 -6.93 -16.06 -7.21
C ILE A 60 -7.94 -16.16 -6.05
N ALA A 61 -9.22 -15.86 -6.28
CA ALA A 61 -10.26 -16.00 -5.25
C ALA A 61 -10.40 -17.44 -4.78
N ASN A 62 -10.42 -18.38 -5.72
CA ASN A 62 -10.48 -19.81 -5.44
C ASN A 62 -9.23 -20.30 -4.70
N ASP A 63 -8.04 -19.94 -5.15
CA ASP A 63 -6.78 -20.30 -4.48
C ASP A 63 -6.72 -19.76 -3.05
N VAL A 64 -7.19 -18.54 -2.81
CA VAL A 64 -7.22 -17.95 -1.46
C VAL A 64 -8.27 -18.66 -0.60
N ARG A 65 -9.43 -19.01 -1.16
CA ARG A 65 -10.46 -19.77 -0.48
C ARG A 65 -9.94 -21.14 -0.05
N GLU A 66 -9.25 -21.85 -0.94
CA GLU A 66 -8.66 -23.17 -0.67
C GLU A 66 -7.57 -23.09 0.41
N ARG A 67 -6.64 -22.13 0.30
CA ARG A 67 -5.50 -22.02 1.23
C ARG A 67 -5.85 -21.40 2.57
N SER A 68 -6.80 -20.48 2.60
CA SER A 68 -7.04 -19.60 3.75
C SER A 68 -8.42 -19.76 4.37
N GLN A 69 -9.29 -20.61 3.79
CA GLN A 69 -10.71 -20.76 4.14
C GLN A 69 -11.48 -19.43 4.18
N LYS A 70 -10.98 -18.41 3.49
CA LYS A 70 -11.55 -17.07 3.44
C LYS A 70 -12.15 -16.82 2.08
N THR A 71 -13.43 -16.48 2.07
CA THR A 71 -14.11 -16.05 0.86
C THR A 71 -13.70 -14.61 0.56
N LEU A 72 -13.05 -14.40 -0.58
CA LEU A 72 -12.79 -13.08 -1.14
C LEU A 72 -13.62 -12.91 -2.40
N TYR A 73 -14.31 -11.78 -2.51
CA TYR A 73 -14.95 -11.40 -3.75
C TYR A 73 -13.92 -10.99 -4.80
N GLU A 74 -14.18 -11.32 -6.07
CA GLU A 74 -13.30 -10.97 -7.18
C GLU A 74 -12.99 -9.48 -7.23
N ASP A 75 -13.98 -8.63 -6.95
CA ASP A 75 -13.79 -7.17 -6.93
C ASP A 75 -12.76 -6.71 -5.90
N THR A 76 -12.69 -7.38 -4.75
CA THR A 76 -11.67 -7.11 -3.73
C THR A 76 -10.28 -7.42 -4.27
N ILE A 77 -10.15 -8.54 -5.00
CA ILE A 77 -8.89 -8.94 -5.62
C ILE A 77 -8.52 -7.97 -6.73
N ARG A 78 -9.46 -7.58 -7.60
CA ARG A 78 -9.23 -6.58 -8.65
C ARG A 78 -8.76 -5.24 -8.08
N LYS A 79 -9.36 -4.78 -6.97
CA LYS A 79 -8.93 -3.56 -6.27
C LYS A 79 -7.52 -3.68 -5.70
N ILE A 80 -7.17 -4.84 -5.13
CA ILE A 80 -5.84 -5.13 -4.59
C ILE A 80 -4.80 -5.17 -5.71
N LEU A 81 -5.10 -5.85 -6.83
CA LEU A 81 -4.24 -5.92 -8.01
C LEU A 81 -4.01 -4.53 -8.61
N LYS A 82 -5.07 -3.74 -8.80
CA LYS A 82 -4.97 -2.36 -9.31
C LYS A 82 -4.13 -1.46 -8.41
N LYS A 83 -4.22 -1.62 -7.08
CA LYS A 83 -3.41 -0.87 -6.11
C LYS A 83 -1.92 -1.24 -6.17
N ALA A 84 -1.60 -2.44 -6.62
CA ALA A 84 -0.24 -2.92 -6.84
C ALA A 84 0.20 -2.78 -8.31
N ASP A 85 -0.42 -1.87 -9.06
CA ASP A 85 -0.12 -1.54 -10.46
C ASP A 85 -0.24 -2.70 -11.47
N TYR A 86 -0.92 -3.80 -11.09
CA TYR A 86 -1.33 -4.85 -12.02
C TYR A 86 -2.54 -4.39 -12.83
N ASN A 87 -2.26 -3.63 -13.88
CA ASN A 87 -3.26 -3.16 -14.82
C ASN A 87 -3.59 -4.29 -15.80
N GLY A 88 -4.79 -4.87 -15.70
CA GLY A 88 -5.25 -5.98 -16.54
C GLY A 88 -5.31 -5.73 -18.06
N ARG A 89 -4.84 -4.56 -18.52
CA ARG A 89 -4.68 -4.22 -19.94
C ARG A 89 -3.20 -4.31 -20.32
N VAL A 90 -2.68 -5.52 -20.41
CA VAL A 90 -1.47 -5.77 -21.20
C VAL A 90 -1.95 -6.23 -22.58
N ALA A 91 -1.46 -5.58 -23.64
CA ALA A 91 -1.79 -5.97 -25.00
C ALA A 91 -1.40 -7.44 -25.22
N ARG A 92 -2.34 -8.27 -25.69
CA ARG A 92 -2.05 -9.66 -26.07
C ARG A 92 -0.99 -9.63 -27.17
N ARG A 93 0.19 -10.22 -26.94
CA ARG A 93 1.07 -10.58 -28.05
C ARG A 93 0.31 -11.61 -28.89
N LYS A 94 -0.05 -11.27 -30.12
CA LYS A 94 -0.55 -12.28 -31.07
C LYS A 94 0.55 -13.33 -31.21
N LEU A 95 0.23 -14.60 -30.91
CA LEU A 95 1.04 -15.70 -31.41
C LEU A 95 0.97 -15.62 -32.94
N GLN A 96 2.12 -15.42 -33.61
CA GLN A 96 2.20 -15.65 -35.04
C GLN A 96 2.01 -17.15 -35.24
N ILE A 97 0.78 -17.56 -35.58
CA ILE A 97 0.53 -18.89 -36.10
C ILE A 97 1.09 -18.85 -37.52
N SER A 98 2.38 -19.16 -37.67
CA SER A 98 2.92 -19.46 -39.00
C SER A 98 2.15 -20.67 -39.53
N HIS A 99 1.60 -20.55 -40.72
CA HIS A 99 1.04 -21.65 -41.50
C HIS A 99 1.95 -22.88 -41.39
N ILE A 100 1.53 -23.91 -40.67
CA ILE A 100 2.12 -25.25 -40.79
C ILE A 100 1.12 -26.05 -41.63
N ASN A 101 1.31 -25.99 -42.95
CA ASN A 101 0.93 -27.05 -43.86
C ASN A 101 2.22 -27.48 -44.57
N ASN A 102 2.74 -28.66 -44.19
CA ASN A 102 3.38 -29.64 -45.07
C ASN A 102 3.76 -30.87 -44.25
#